data_AF-A0ABD6E6X5-F1
#
_entry.id   AF-A0ABD6E6X5-F1
#
_cell.length_a   1.000
_cell.length_b   1.000
_cell.length_c   1.000
_cell.angle_alpha   90.00
_cell.angle_beta   90.00
_cell.angle_gamma   90.00
#
_symmetry.space_group_name_H-M   'P 1'
#
loop_
_entity.id
_entity.type
_entity.pdbx_description
1 polymer ?
#
loop_
_entity_poly.entity_id
_entity_poly.type
_entity_poly.pdbx_seq_one_letter_code
_entity_poly.pdbx_strand_id
1 'polypeptide(L)'
;MEQVGNASDERSPVKSVRDKVASFTQKWWSLMTTEKKPPPDPKKLVTVKDLPMYREQHPVTYRFIEDDPLPLQHSMSVIRKFMTSRYHDFAERYSVIDKAGRKTACALGNSAKYLQDEWTILPKAIAISMGGLAGFLLGLRRSGARRIIYSATGLLGMAAFCYPEETAMIVRTGIAHSQMTWERFASSPEPPVPKKADLAPPTE
;
A
#
# COMPACT_ATOMS: atom_id res chain seq x y z
N MET A 1 7.37 -47.26 19.97
CA MET A 1 7.55 -45.96 20.64
C MET A 1 8.42 -45.13 19.71
N GLU A 2 7.90 -44.32 18.79
CA GLU A 2 7.05 -43.11 18.93
C GLU A 2 7.90 -41.88 18.58
N GLN A 3 7.58 -41.31 17.40
CA GLN A 3 7.59 -39.90 17.03
C GLN A 3 8.84 -39.03 17.36
N VAL A 4 9.52 -38.55 16.31
CA VAL A 4 9.93 -37.14 16.24
C VAL A 4 9.50 -36.61 14.88
N GLY A 5 8.46 -35.78 14.91
CA GLY A 5 7.75 -35.27 13.76
C GLY A 5 8.47 -34.14 13.02
N ASN A 6 8.08 -34.05 11.76
CA ASN A 6 8.38 -33.01 10.77
C ASN A 6 8.51 -31.59 11.33
N ALA A 7 9.69 -30.99 11.15
CA ALA A 7 9.96 -29.56 11.29
C ALA A 7 10.36 -28.94 9.93
N SER A 8 9.60 -29.22 8.86
CA SER A 8 9.95 -28.81 7.49
C SER A 8 8.72 -28.33 6.71
N ASP A 9 8.06 -27.25 7.14
CA ASP A 9 7.08 -26.58 6.27
C ASP A 9 6.78 -25.10 6.61
N GLU A 10 7.79 -24.28 6.94
CA GLU A 10 7.57 -22.82 7.10
C GLU A 10 8.61 -21.95 6.35
N ARG A 11 9.52 -22.59 5.61
CA ARG A 11 10.63 -21.94 4.87
C ARG A 11 10.55 -22.12 3.35
N SER A 12 9.46 -22.70 2.82
CA SER A 12 9.19 -22.86 1.39
C SER A 12 8.69 -21.57 0.68
N PRO A 13 7.81 -20.72 1.27
CA PRO A 13 7.25 -19.59 0.51
C PRO A 13 8.28 -18.47 0.30
N VAL A 14 9.17 -18.24 1.27
CA VAL A 14 10.18 -17.19 1.19
C VAL A 14 11.26 -17.51 0.16
N LYS A 15 11.71 -18.77 0.08
CA LYS A 15 12.67 -19.22 -0.94
C LYS A 15 12.07 -19.11 -2.35
N SER A 16 10.84 -19.59 -2.54
CA SER A 16 10.12 -19.49 -3.82
C SER A 16 9.95 -18.04 -4.29
N VAL A 17 9.66 -17.11 -3.38
CA VAL A 17 9.55 -15.67 -3.71
C VAL A 17 10.92 -15.11 -4.11
N ARG A 18 11.99 -15.43 -3.39
CA ARG A 18 13.35 -14.99 -3.72
C ARG A 18 13.79 -15.49 -5.09
N ASP A 19 13.56 -16.77 -5.39
CA ASP A 19 13.97 -17.39 -6.66
C ASP A 19 13.14 -16.84 -7.84
N LYS A 20 11.85 -16.53 -7.62
CA LYS A 20 11.01 -15.82 -8.59
C LYS A 20 11.52 -14.40 -8.87
N VAL A 21 11.92 -13.66 -7.84
CA VAL A 21 12.47 -12.30 -8.02
C VAL A 21 13.80 -12.35 -8.77
N ALA A 22 14.69 -13.28 -8.41
CA ALA A 22 15.99 -13.45 -9.07
C ALA A 22 15.83 -13.81 -10.57
N SER A 23 14.99 -14.81 -10.88
CA SER A 23 14.71 -15.19 -12.27
C SER A 23 14.05 -14.05 -13.07
N PHE A 24 13.17 -13.26 -12.45
CA PHE A 24 12.56 -12.10 -13.09
C PHE A 24 13.60 -11.01 -13.40
N THR A 25 14.53 -10.73 -12.48
CA THR A 25 15.61 -9.76 -12.71
C THR A 25 16.57 -10.19 -13.83
N GLN A 26 16.93 -11.48 -13.89
CA GLN A 26 17.77 -12.00 -14.97
C GLN A 26 17.06 -11.95 -16.33
N LYS A 27 15.79 -12.35 -16.37
CA LYS A 27 14.97 -12.28 -17.59
C LYS A 27 14.79 -10.82 -18.04
N TRP A 28 14.54 -9.91 -17.11
CA TRP A 28 14.45 -8.48 -17.40
C TRP A 28 15.77 -7.91 -17.93
N TRP A 29 16.90 -8.27 -17.32
CA TRP A 29 18.23 -7.85 -17.80
C TRP A 29 18.47 -8.31 -19.23
N SER A 30 18.16 -9.57 -19.55
CA SER A 30 18.28 -10.09 -20.92
C SER A 30 17.39 -9.36 -21.93
N LEU A 31 16.18 -8.95 -21.53
CA LEU A 31 15.26 -8.19 -22.38
C LEU A 31 15.67 -6.72 -22.58
N MET A 32 16.40 -6.14 -21.62
CA MET A 32 16.92 -4.77 -21.71
C MET A 32 18.20 -4.69 -22.55
N THR A 33 18.99 -5.77 -22.62
CA THR A 33 20.26 -5.80 -23.38
C THR A 33 20.13 -6.43 -24.77
N THR A 34 18.98 -6.99 -25.15
CA THR A 34 18.74 -7.41 -26.53
C THR A 34 18.59 -6.18 -27.43
N GLU A 35 19.72 -5.67 -27.93
CA GLU A 35 19.78 -4.79 -29.08
C GLU A 35 19.12 -5.52 -30.26
N LYS A 36 17.85 -5.18 -30.59
CA LYS A 36 17.23 -5.58 -31.85
C LYS A 36 17.78 -4.74 -33.00
N LYS A 37 19.10 -4.74 -33.20
CA LYS A 37 19.66 -4.25 -34.45
C LYS A 37 19.27 -5.21 -35.57
N PRO A 38 18.84 -4.72 -36.74
CA PRO A 38 18.69 -5.60 -37.89
C PRO A 38 20.02 -6.34 -38.13
N PRO A 39 20.00 -7.63 -38.50
CA PRO A 39 21.22 -8.35 -38.83
C PRO A 39 21.99 -7.56 -39.90
N PRO A 40 23.31 -7.42 -39.76
CA PRO A 40 24.09 -6.58 -40.64
C PRO A 40 23.97 -7.09 -42.07
N ASP A 41 23.37 -6.28 -42.96
CA ASP A 41 23.33 -6.56 -44.38
C ASP A 41 24.77 -6.65 -44.90
N PRO A 42 25.21 -7.79 -45.46
CA PRO A 42 26.60 -7.98 -45.90
C PRO A 42 26.98 -7.03 -47.04
N LYS A 43 25.99 -6.43 -47.71
CA LYS A 43 26.15 -5.45 -48.79
C LYS A 43 26.34 -4.01 -48.29
N LYS A 44 26.19 -3.75 -46.98
CA LYS A 44 26.21 -2.42 -46.36
C LYS A 44 27.26 -2.30 -45.25
N LEU A 45 28.28 -3.15 -45.28
CA LEU A 45 29.43 -3.09 -44.38
C LEU A 45 30.41 -2.02 -44.87
N VAL A 46 30.54 -0.95 -44.10
CA VAL A 46 31.39 0.21 -44.44
C VAL A 46 32.60 0.18 -43.51
N THR A 47 33.81 0.35 -44.06
CA THR A 47 35.06 0.34 -43.27
C THR A 47 35.19 1.66 -42.50
N VAL A 48 35.86 1.65 -41.34
CA VAL A 48 36.07 2.83 -40.46
C VAL A 48 36.66 4.04 -41.21
N LYS A 49 37.38 3.82 -42.31
CA LYS A 49 37.98 4.86 -43.16
C LYS A 49 36.99 5.53 -44.12
N ASP A 50 35.88 4.87 -44.42
CA ASP A 50 34.81 5.34 -45.30
C ASP A 50 33.69 6.04 -44.50
N LEU A 51 33.81 6.10 -43.17
CA LEU A 51 32.94 6.92 -42.33
C LEU A 51 33.37 8.39 -42.46
N PRO A 52 32.55 9.27 -43.04
CA PRO A 52 32.89 10.68 -43.14
C PRO A 52 33.05 11.25 -41.73
N MET A 53 34.27 11.65 -41.38
CA MET A 53 34.60 12.11 -40.03
C MET A 53 33.80 13.39 -39.71
N TYR A 54 33.67 14.33 -40.66
CA TYR A 54 32.68 15.41 -40.65
C TYR A 54 32.51 15.99 -42.08
N ARG A 55 31.40 15.71 -42.77
CA ARG A 55 30.66 16.56 -43.75
C ARG A 55 29.61 15.72 -44.48
N GLU A 56 28.35 16.10 -44.34
CA GLU A 56 27.21 15.56 -45.07
C GLU A 56 27.29 15.99 -46.54
N GLN A 57 27.99 15.23 -47.37
CA GLN A 57 28.19 15.58 -48.78
C GLN A 57 27.11 15.01 -49.72
N HIS A 58 26.13 14.28 -49.18
CA HIS A 58 25.01 13.70 -49.94
C HIS A 58 23.70 13.89 -49.16
N PRO A 59 22.58 14.29 -49.79
CA PRO A 59 21.30 14.40 -49.10
C PRO A 59 20.85 13.01 -48.64
N VAL A 60 20.96 12.76 -47.34
CA VAL A 60 20.58 11.48 -46.75
C VAL A 60 19.06 11.45 -46.64
N THR A 61 18.41 10.59 -47.42
CA THR A 61 16.97 10.34 -47.26
C THR A 61 16.74 9.54 -45.98
N TYR A 62 16.42 10.24 -44.90
CA TYR A 62 16.05 9.62 -43.63
C TYR A 62 14.70 8.91 -43.78
N ARG A 63 14.70 7.57 -43.65
CA ARG A 63 13.48 6.79 -43.46
C ARG A 63 13.29 6.63 -41.96
N PHE A 64 12.29 7.31 -41.38
CA PHE A 64 11.89 7.06 -40.00
C PHE A 64 11.39 5.62 -39.93
N ILE A 65 12.18 4.74 -39.33
CA ILE A 65 11.78 3.40 -38.98
C ILE A 65 11.19 3.54 -37.58
N GLU A 66 9.89 3.29 -37.46
CA GLU A 66 9.21 3.31 -36.18
C GLU A 66 9.73 2.09 -35.40
N ASP A 67 10.59 2.34 -34.40
CA ASP A 67 11.15 1.27 -33.58
C ASP A 67 10.02 0.52 -32.85
N ASP A 68 10.00 -0.81 -32.96
CA ASP A 68 9.07 -1.63 -32.21
C ASP A 68 9.25 -1.38 -30.70
N PRO A 69 8.18 -1.01 -29.97
CA PRO A 69 8.30 -0.62 -28.57
C PRO A 69 8.79 -1.80 -27.73
N LEU A 70 9.80 -1.55 -26.90
CA LEU A 70 10.29 -2.56 -25.96
C LEU A 70 9.14 -3.02 -25.04
N PRO A 71 9.14 -4.29 -24.58
CA PRO A 71 8.07 -4.81 -23.72
C PRO A 71 7.86 -3.97 -22.45
N LEU A 72 8.93 -3.37 -21.92
CA LEU A 72 8.84 -2.44 -20.79
C LEU A 72 8.17 -1.10 -21.20
N GLN A 73 8.51 -0.54 -22.35
CA GLN A 73 7.87 0.67 -22.86
C GLN A 73 6.37 0.45 -23.10
N HIS A 74 5.98 -0.74 -23.59
CA HIS A 74 4.58 -1.10 -23.70
C HIS A 74 3.88 -1.07 -22.34
N SER A 75 4.44 -1.72 -21.30
CA SER A 75 3.86 -1.68 -19.95
C SER A 75 3.73 -0.28 -19.37
N MET A 76 4.77 0.56 -19.52
CA MET A 76 4.73 1.95 -19.06
C MET A 76 3.74 2.79 -19.85
N SER A 77 3.59 2.54 -21.15
CA SER A 77 2.62 3.22 -22.01
C SER A 77 1.18 2.87 -21.63
N VAL A 78 0.91 1.61 -21.26
CA VAL A 78 -0.41 1.15 -20.80
C VAL A 78 -0.74 1.78 -19.46
N ILE A 79 0.20 1.78 -18.51
CA ILE A 79 0.04 2.43 -17.21
C ILE A 79 -0.22 3.93 -17.41
N ARG A 80 0.55 4.61 -18.27
CA ARG A 80 0.35 6.02 -18.57
C ARG A 80 -1.03 6.29 -19.16
N LYS A 81 -1.44 5.54 -20.18
CA LYS A 81 -2.76 5.69 -20.81
C LYS A 81 -3.90 5.45 -19.80
N PHE A 82 -3.79 4.42 -18.99
CA PHE A 82 -4.76 4.10 -17.94
C PHE A 82 -4.81 5.20 -16.87
N MET A 83 -3.65 5.65 -16.41
CA MET A 83 -3.53 6.67 -15.37
C MET A 83 -4.02 8.03 -15.88
N THR A 84 -3.63 8.44 -17.08
CA THR A 84 -4.13 9.67 -17.72
C THR A 84 -5.65 9.61 -17.92
N SER A 85 -6.21 8.45 -18.31
CA SER A 85 -7.66 8.28 -18.46
C SER A 85 -8.43 8.41 -17.15
N ARG A 86 -7.85 7.98 -16.02
CA ARG A 86 -8.48 8.02 -14.68
C ARG A 86 -8.00 9.18 -13.80
N TYR A 87 -7.09 10.01 -14.31
CA TYR A 87 -6.48 11.08 -13.53
C TYR A 87 -7.49 12.13 -13.11
N HIS A 88 -8.47 12.45 -13.97
CA HIS A 88 -9.51 13.44 -13.67
C HIS A 88 -10.36 13.04 -12.46
N ASP A 89 -10.81 11.77 -12.40
CA ASP A 89 -11.58 11.24 -11.26
C ASP A 89 -10.78 11.31 -9.95
N PHE A 90 -9.47 11.04 -10.02
CA PHE A 90 -8.58 11.09 -8.87
C PHE A 90 -8.28 12.54 -8.43
N ALA A 91 -8.02 13.44 -9.38
CA ALA A 91 -7.69 14.84 -9.10
C ALA A 91 -8.85 15.57 -8.41
N GLU A 92 -10.09 15.30 -8.83
CA GLU A 92 -11.27 15.90 -8.21
C GLU A 92 -11.41 15.48 -6.74
N ARG A 93 -11.27 14.17 -6.45
CA ARG A 93 -11.29 13.63 -5.08
C ARG A 93 -10.12 14.13 -4.24
N TYR A 94 -8.95 14.26 -4.86
CA TYR A 94 -7.77 14.79 -4.19
C TYR A 94 -7.96 16.24 -3.77
N SER A 95 -8.74 17.04 -4.49
CA SER A 95 -8.99 18.44 -4.10
C SER A 95 -9.70 18.58 -2.75
N VAL A 96 -10.55 17.60 -2.38
CA VAL A 96 -11.22 17.57 -1.07
C VAL A 96 -10.22 17.19 0.02
N ILE A 97 -9.37 16.20 -0.26
CA ILE A 97 -8.31 15.76 0.64
C ILE A 97 -7.28 16.87 0.82
N ASP A 98 -6.95 17.63 -0.22
CA ASP A 98 -6.01 18.75 -0.17
C ASP A 98 -6.60 19.93 0.60
N LYS A 99 -7.89 20.25 0.40
CA LYS A 99 -8.60 21.24 1.23
C LYS A 99 -8.66 20.82 2.69
N ALA A 100 -8.95 19.55 2.97
CA ALA A 100 -8.95 19.00 4.33
C ALA A 100 -7.54 19.02 4.91
N GLY A 101 -6.55 18.55 4.16
CA GLY A 101 -5.14 18.50 4.51
C GLY A 101 -4.58 19.89 4.80
N ARG A 102 -4.93 20.91 4.01
CA ARG A 102 -4.53 22.30 4.25
C ARG A 102 -5.19 22.89 5.49
N LYS A 103 -6.47 22.58 5.73
CA LYS A 103 -7.14 22.98 6.99
C LYS A 103 -6.46 22.33 8.19
N THR A 104 -6.17 21.04 8.10
CA THR A 104 -5.46 20.28 9.13
C THR A 104 -4.02 20.77 9.32
N ALA A 105 -3.29 21.08 8.24
CA ALA A 105 -1.94 21.60 8.29
C ALA A 105 -1.90 23.02 8.88
N CYS A 106 -2.91 23.86 8.60
CA CYS A 106 -3.03 25.19 9.21
C CYS A 106 -3.37 25.08 10.70
N ALA A 107 -4.28 24.17 11.08
CA ALA A 107 -4.59 23.87 12.47
C ALA A 107 -3.39 23.29 13.23
N LEU A 108 -2.65 22.37 12.59
CA LEU A 108 -1.41 21.84 13.12
C LEU A 108 -0.32 22.90 13.17
N GLY A 109 -0.22 23.84 12.22
CA GLY A 109 0.82 24.89 12.24
C GLY A 109 0.73 25.76 13.50
N ASN A 110 -0.47 26.00 14.00
CA ASN A 110 -0.70 26.73 15.25
C ASN A 110 -0.33 25.90 16.49
N SER A 111 -0.56 24.58 16.48
CA SER A 111 -0.19 23.67 17.57
C SER A 111 1.20 23.01 17.41
N ALA A 112 1.86 23.20 16.26
CA ALA A 112 3.12 22.56 15.92
C ALA A 112 4.27 23.13 16.74
N LYS A 113 4.17 24.40 17.18
CA LYS A 113 5.12 24.98 18.13
C LYS A 113 5.12 24.21 19.45
N TYR A 114 3.93 23.89 19.96
CA TYR A 114 3.78 23.05 21.16
C TYR A 114 4.30 21.61 20.94
N LEU A 115 4.10 21.05 19.73
CA LEU A 115 4.64 19.72 19.40
C LEU A 115 6.16 19.70 19.17
N GLN A 116 6.75 20.82 18.76
CA GLN A 116 8.19 20.95 18.51
C GLN A 116 8.99 21.15 19.80
N ASP A 117 8.43 21.85 20.80
CA ASP A 117 9.03 22.00 22.13
C ASP A 117 9.23 20.66 22.85
N GLU A 118 8.52 19.62 22.42
CA GLU A 118 8.60 18.24 22.89
C GLU A 118 9.12 17.29 21.79
N TRP A 119 10.26 17.62 21.18
CA TRP A 119 11.17 16.83 20.34
C TRP A 119 11.20 15.29 20.52
N THR A 120 10.77 14.72 21.64
CA THR A 120 10.65 13.26 21.85
C THR A 120 9.30 12.66 21.41
N ILE A 121 8.25 13.45 21.18
CA ILE A 121 6.93 12.94 20.80
C ILE A 121 6.83 12.60 19.31
N LEU A 122 7.56 13.33 18.45
CA LEU A 122 7.61 13.10 17.01
C LEU A 122 8.11 11.68 16.67
N PRO A 123 9.28 11.22 17.16
CA PRO A 123 9.73 9.85 16.90
C PRO A 123 8.81 8.79 17.50
N LYS A 124 8.19 9.04 18.67
CA LYS A 124 7.23 8.11 19.29
C LYS A 124 5.96 7.96 18.44
N ALA A 125 5.41 9.05 17.92
CA ALA A 125 4.24 9.02 17.04
C ALA A 125 4.56 8.31 15.71
N ILE A 126 5.74 8.56 15.15
CA ILE A 126 6.22 7.86 13.96
C ILE A 126 6.32 6.37 14.23
N ALA A 127 6.91 5.95 15.35
CA ALA A 127 7.02 4.53 15.71
C ALA A 127 5.65 3.84 15.80
N ILE A 128 4.66 4.48 16.43
CA ILE A 128 3.29 3.95 16.54
C ILE A 128 2.63 3.84 15.17
N SER A 129 2.75 4.88 14.33
CA SER A 129 2.19 4.86 12.97
C SER A 129 2.83 3.78 12.09
N MET A 130 4.15 3.60 12.19
CA MET A 130 4.86 2.52 11.49
C MET A 130 4.45 1.14 12.02
N GLY A 131 4.24 0.99 13.34
CA GLY A 131 3.73 -0.24 13.95
C GLY A 131 2.33 -0.61 13.44
N GLY A 132 1.42 0.37 13.39
CA GLY A 132 0.07 0.18 12.86
C GLY A 132 0.06 -0.17 11.36
N LEU A 133 0.87 0.54 10.56
CA LEU A 133 1.00 0.29 9.12
C LEU A 133 1.64 -1.08 8.85
N ALA A 134 2.69 -1.45 9.59
CA ALA A 134 3.33 -2.75 9.50
C ALA A 134 2.36 -3.89 9.87
N GLY A 135 1.59 -3.73 10.95
CA GLY A 135 0.53 -4.67 11.33
C GLY A 135 -0.57 -4.77 10.27
N PHE A 136 -0.94 -3.66 9.64
CA PHE A 136 -1.92 -3.64 8.57
C PHE A 136 -1.42 -4.35 7.30
N LEU A 137 -0.17 -4.09 6.90
CA LEU A 137 0.48 -4.76 5.76
C LEU A 137 0.57 -6.27 5.99
N LEU A 138 0.91 -6.71 7.21
CA LEU A 138 0.89 -8.12 7.59
C LEU A 138 -0.54 -8.70 7.52
N GLY A 139 -1.54 -7.91 7.92
CA GLY A 139 -2.95 -8.27 7.88
C GLY A 139 -3.57 -8.35 6.48
N LEU A 140 -2.99 -7.70 5.46
CA LEU A 140 -3.52 -7.71 4.08
C LEU A 140 -3.57 -9.12 3.47
N ARG A 141 -2.70 -10.02 3.90
CA ARG A 141 -2.66 -11.41 3.39
C ARG A 141 -3.82 -12.27 3.90
N ARG A 142 -4.61 -11.79 4.87
CA ARG A 142 -5.68 -12.57 5.52
C ARG A 142 -6.98 -11.75 5.54
N SER A 143 -8.02 -12.24 4.88
CA SER A 143 -9.29 -11.52 4.77
C SER A 143 -10.07 -11.49 6.11
N GLY A 144 -10.82 -10.40 6.34
CA GLY A 144 -11.72 -10.24 7.48
C GLY A 144 -11.11 -9.58 8.72
N ALA A 145 -11.66 -9.91 9.90
CA ALA A 145 -11.34 -9.29 11.20
C ALA A 145 -9.87 -9.44 11.61
N ARG A 146 -9.15 -10.44 11.09
CA ARG A 146 -7.72 -10.61 11.35
C ARG A 146 -6.89 -9.40 10.91
N ARG A 147 -7.29 -8.71 9.85
CA ARG A 147 -6.63 -7.47 9.41
C ARG A 147 -6.64 -6.40 10.50
N ILE A 148 -7.77 -6.26 11.18
CA ILE A 148 -7.97 -5.28 12.26
C ILE A 148 -7.16 -5.68 13.49
N ILE A 149 -7.18 -6.97 13.85
CA ILE A 149 -6.41 -7.48 14.99
C ILE A 149 -4.91 -7.27 14.79
N TYR A 150 -4.37 -7.55 13.60
CA TYR A 150 -2.95 -7.34 13.31
C TYR A 150 -2.56 -5.85 13.32
N SER A 151 -3.38 -4.96 12.75
CA SER A 151 -3.12 -3.51 12.84
C SER A 151 -3.23 -2.99 14.27
N ALA A 152 -4.23 -3.45 15.03
CA ALA A 152 -4.41 -3.06 16.43
C ALA A 152 -3.23 -3.53 17.28
N THR A 153 -2.77 -4.76 17.09
CA THR A 153 -1.61 -5.31 17.81
C THR A 153 -0.33 -4.54 17.48
N GLY A 154 -0.11 -4.17 16.21
CA GLY A 154 1.05 -3.37 15.82
C GLY A 154 1.03 -1.95 16.40
N LEU A 155 -0.16 -1.34 16.44
CA LEU A 155 -0.36 -0.01 17.02
C LEU A 155 -0.20 -0.04 18.55
N LEU A 156 -0.90 -0.95 19.22
CA LEU A 156 -0.83 -1.16 20.68
C LEU A 156 0.56 -1.59 21.13
N GLY A 157 1.24 -2.46 20.37
CA GLY A 157 2.58 -2.92 20.71
C GLY A 157 3.60 -1.77 20.73
N MET A 158 3.56 -0.92 19.70
CA MET A 158 4.43 0.27 19.67
C MET A 158 4.00 1.34 20.68
N ALA A 159 2.70 1.50 20.92
CA ALA A 159 2.18 2.44 21.92
C ALA A 159 2.59 2.03 23.35
N ALA A 160 2.47 0.74 23.68
CA ALA A 160 2.89 0.20 24.98
C ALA A 160 4.39 0.38 25.21
N PHE A 161 5.20 0.25 24.15
CA PHE A 161 6.65 0.47 24.25
C PHE A 161 7.01 1.95 24.41
N CYS A 162 6.33 2.85 23.69
CA CYS A 162 6.64 4.29 23.73
C CYS A 162 6.01 5.04 24.93
N TYR A 163 4.91 4.52 25.49
CA TYR A 163 4.12 5.11 26.58
C TYR A 163 3.55 4.03 27.54
N PRO A 164 4.41 3.34 28.31
CA PRO A 164 3.98 2.22 29.15
C PRO A 164 3.01 2.62 30.26
N GLU A 165 3.28 3.74 30.95
CA GLU A 165 2.45 4.22 32.08
C GLU A 165 1.06 4.69 31.62
N GLU A 166 1.01 5.47 30.54
CA GLU A 166 -0.25 5.94 29.97
C GLU A 166 -1.08 4.78 29.41
N THR A 167 -0.42 3.84 28.73
CA THR A 167 -1.10 2.64 28.20
C THR A 167 -1.68 1.80 29.33
N ALA A 168 -0.95 1.61 30.44
CA ALA A 168 -1.44 0.87 31.59
C ALA A 168 -2.66 1.54 32.23
N MET A 169 -2.66 2.87 32.36
CA MET A 169 -3.80 3.62 32.87
C MET A 169 -5.02 3.47 31.96
N ILE A 170 -4.86 3.65 30.65
CA ILE A 170 -5.95 3.52 29.67
C ILE A 170 -6.55 2.11 29.70
N VAL A 171 -5.70 1.08 29.77
CA VAL A 171 -6.14 -0.31 29.85
C VAL A 171 -6.97 -0.56 31.12
N ARG A 172 -6.51 -0.07 32.28
CA ARG A 172 -7.25 -0.22 33.55
C ARG A 172 -8.62 0.48 33.49
N THR A 173 -8.64 1.73 33.01
CA THR A 173 -9.89 2.49 32.86
C THR A 173 -10.84 1.83 31.87
N GLY A 174 -10.30 1.30 30.77
CA GLY A 174 -11.05 0.54 29.77
C GLY A 174 -11.68 -0.72 30.36
N ILE A 175 -10.93 -1.48 31.16
CA ILE A 175 -11.45 -2.67 31.85
C ILE A 175 -12.59 -2.27 32.79
N ALA A 176 -12.38 -1.26 33.64
CA ALA A 176 -13.40 -0.80 34.58
C ALA A 176 -14.69 -0.34 33.87
N HIS A 177 -14.57 0.46 32.80
CA HIS A 177 -15.74 0.90 32.03
C HIS A 177 -16.42 -0.25 31.30
N SER A 178 -15.64 -1.19 30.75
CA SER A 178 -16.19 -2.37 30.08
C SER A 178 -16.99 -3.25 31.03
N GLN A 179 -16.53 -3.41 32.29
CA GLN A 179 -17.25 -4.13 33.33
C GLN A 179 -18.56 -3.43 33.71
N MET A 180 -18.52 -2.12 33.97
CA MET A 180 -19.72 -1.33 34.27
C MET A 180 -20.73 -1.37 33.11
N THR A 181 -20.26 -1.25 31.87
CA THR A 181 -21.10 -1.33 30.68
C THR A 181 -21.70 -2.73 30.52
N TRP A 182 -20.93 -3.79 30.77
CA TRP A 182 -21.41 -5.16 30.73
C TRP A 182 -22.48 -5.44 31.78
N GLU A 183 -22.26 -5.00 33.03
CA GLU A 183 -23.25 -5.13 34.10
C GLU A 183 -24.55 -4.42 33.75
N ARG A 184 -24.47 -3.20 33.19
CA ARG A 184 -25.64 -2.46 32.72
C ARG A 184 -26.41 -3.19 31.62
N PHE A 185 -25.69 -3.86 30.70
CA PHE A 185 -26.33 -4.69 29.68
C PHE A 185 -26.98 -5.93 30.29
N ALA A 186 -26.30 -6.59 31.22
CA ALA A 186 -26.83 -7.78 31.89
C ALA A 186 -28.05 -7.46 32.78
N SER A 187 -28.11 -6.27 33.37
CA SER A 187 -29.24 -5.81 34.20
C SER A 187 -30.34 -5.10 33.42
N SER A 188 -30.25 -5.00 32.09
CA SER A 188 -31.23 -4.25 31.30
C SER A 188 -32.59 -4.98 31.31
N PRO A 189 -33.68 -4.34 31.76
CA PRO A 189 -35.01 -4.94 31.72
C PRO A 189 -35.42 -5.23 30.26
N GLU A 190 -36.18 -6.30 30.04
CA GLU A 190 -36.70 -6.64 28.72
C GLU A 190 -37.58 -5.49 28.18
N PRO A 191 -37.52 -5.21 26.87
CA PRO A 191 -38.36 -4.19 26.26
C PRO A 191 -39.84 -4.59 26.42
N PRO A 192 -40.75 -3.63 26.73
CA PRO A 192 -42.17 -3.93 26.81
C PRO A 192 -42.64 -4.51 25.46
N VAL A 193 -43.26 -5.68 25.51
CA VAL A 193 -43.82 -6.37 24.33
C VAL A 193 -44.74 -5.38 23.61
N PRO A 194 -44.55 -5.11 22.30
CA PRO A 194 -45.47 -4.26 21.57
C PRO A 194 -46.85 -4.93 21.58
N LYS A 195 -47.82 -4.30 22.27
CA LYS A 195 -49.23 -4.69 22.17
C LYS A 195 -49.60 -4.59 20.70
N LYS A 196 -49.92 -5.73 20.08
CA LYS A 196 -50.49 -5.75 18.72
C LYS A 196 -51.75 -4.87 18.79
N ALA A 197 -51.74 -3.75 18.08
CA ALA A 197 -52.95 -2.96 17.91
C ALA A 197 -53.96 -3.85 17.17
N ASP A 198 -55.08 -4.16 17.82
CA ASP A 198 -56.22 -4.86 17.22
C ASP A 198 -56.84 -3.95 16.15
N LEU A 199 -56.23 -3.94 14.96
CA LEU A 199 -56.81 -3.39 13.74
C LEU A 199 -57.74 -4.46 13.15
N ALA A 200 -58.90 -4.66 13.79
CA ALA A 200 -60.03 -5.27 13.12
C ALA A 200 -60.63 -4.22 12.15
N PRO A 201 -60.83 -4.55 10.86
CA PRO A 201 -61.54 -3.64 9.96
C PRO A 201 -63.02 -3.54 10.36
N PRO A 202 -63.63 -2.34 10.33
CA PRO A 202 -65.06 -2.21 10.58
C PRO A 202 -65.83 -3.00 9.53
N THR A 203 -66.66 -3.94 9.98
CA THR A 203 -67.69 -4.56 9.16
C THR A 203 -68.97 -3.83 9.53
N GLU A 204 -69.40 -2.88 8.70
CA GLU A 204 -70.79 -2.51 8.33
C GLU A 204 -70.74 -1.50 7.18
#